data_AF-A0A523FD88-F1
#
_entry.id   AF-A0A523FD88-F1
#
_cell.length_a   1.000
_cell.length_b   1.000
_cell.length_c   1.000
_cell.angle_alpha   90.00
_cell.angle_beta   90.00
_cell.angle_gamma   90.00
#
_symmetry.space_group_name_H-M   'P 1'
#
loop_
_entity.id
_entity.type
_entity.pdbx_description
1 polymer ?
#
loop_
_entity_poly.entity_id
_entity_poly.type
_entity_poly.pdbx_seq_one_letter_code
_entity_poly.pdbx_strand_id
1 'polypeptide(L)'
;MYPDVTQINEFYHSPLGEQCQAVMADKLLSEWPELDGLRVGGFGYTLPLLSGLLPNTDIKACIMPAPMGVTAWPQDGPNKAALAEETALPLPDESLDRLAVCHALEHVESPKKFLRELWRVTSEEGRVMLLVPNRRSFWALSDKTPFGHGRPFSRGQLAALLRDSLFEVTRLSGVFYSWPGTSTLSVGMSRIIDPWGRNIWRNMPGVWMVEARKRVSAPLTDAQPVKRRAYAPAGLSSIHSSSPSSS
;
A
#
# COMPACT_ATOMS: atom_id res chain seq x y z
N MET A 1 -6.64 -14.03 2.31
CA MET A 1 -6.04 -14.88 3.36
C MET A 1 -4.57 -14.49 3.49
N TYR A 2 -4.11 -14.33 4.72
CA TYR A 2 -2.72 -13.98 5.03
C TYR A 2 -1.82 -15.21 4.90
N PRO A 3 -0.57 -15.05 4.39
CA PRO A 3 0.45 -16.07 4.53
C PRO A 3 0.88 -16.17 6.00
N ASP A 4 1.33 -17.35 6.41
CA ASP A 4 1.83 -17.59 7.76
C ASP A 4 3.12 -16.78 8.00
N VAL A 5 3.22 -16.14 9.17
CA VAL A 5 4.37 -15.31 9.55
C VAL A 5 5.70 -16.07 9.44
N THR A 6 5.72 -17.38 9.68
CA THR A 6 6.91 -18.23 9.55
C THR A 6 7.41 -18.27 8.11
N GLN A 7 6.51 -18.42 7.12
CA GLN A 7 6.88 -18.45 5.70
C GLN A 7 7.43 -17.09 5.24
N ILE A 8 6.82 -15.99 5.69
CA ILE A 8 7.30 -14.64 5.38
C ILE A 8 8.68 -14.44 6.03
N ASN A 9 8.84 -14.86 7.28
CA ASN A 9 10.09 -14.77 8.01
C ASN A 9 11.22 -15.58 7.35
N GLU A 10 10.95 -16.83 6.96
CA GLU A 10 11.90 -17.68 6.23
C GLU A 10 12.32 -17.05 4.89
N PHE A 11 11.38 -16.46 4.15
CA PHE A 11 11.71 -15.73 2.92
C PHE A 11 12.71 -14.61 3.19
N TYR A 12 12.50 -13.79 4.22
CA TYR A 12 13.41 -12.67 4.53
C TYR A 12 14.77 -13.10 5.08
N HIS A 13 14.90 -14.35 5.56
CA HIS A 13 16.19 -14.96 5.90
C HIS A 13 16.88 -15.67 4.72
N SER A 14 16.25 -15.70 3.55
CA SER A 14 16.90 -16.19 2.33
C SER A 14 17.78 -15.11 1.69
N PRO A 15 18.79 -15.47 0.87
CA PRO A 15 19.64 -14.47 0.20
C PRO A 15 18.86 -13.47 -0.66
N LEU A 16 17.76 -13.91 -1.29
CA LEU A 16 16.88 -13.03 -2.05
C LEU A 16 16.10 -12.08 -1.14
N GLY A 17 15.59 -12.59 -0.02
CA GLY A 17 14.87 -11.82 0.99
C GLY A 17 15.72 -10.73 1.63
N GLU A 18 16.98 -11.04 1.97
CA GLU A 18 17.94 -10.08 2.51
C GLU A 18 18.19 -8.91 1.54
N GLN A 19 18.32 -9.19 0.24
CA GLN A 19 18.44 -8.13 -0.77
C GLN A 19 17.16 -7.33 -0.92
N CYS A 20 16.01 -8.00 -0.89
CA CYS A 20 14.72 -7.31 -0.93
C CYS A 20 14.58 -6.37 0.27
N GLN A 21 14.95 -6.84 1.45
CA GLN A 21 15.01 -6.06 2.68
C GLN A 21 15.91 -4.85 2.53
N ALA A 22 17.17 -5.04 2.09
CA ALA A 22 18.12 -3.94 1.91
C ALA A 22 17.58 -2.85 0.97
N VAL A 23 17.03 -3.23 -0.18
CA VAL A 23 16.48 -2.29 -1.16
C VAL A 23 15.25 -1.55 -0.61
N MET A 24 14.35 -2.25 0.09
CA MET A 24 13.18 -1.59 0.67
C MET A 24 13.56 -0.65 1.82
N ALA A 25 14.49 -1.06 2.68
CA ALA A 25 14.95 -0.25 3.81
C ALA A 25 15.70 1.00 3.35
N ASP A 26 16.61 0.87 2.38
CA ASP A 26 17.30 2.01 1.77
C ASP A 26 16.31 2.98 1.11
N LYS A 27 15.33 2.44 0.38
CA LYS A 27 14.29 3.27 -0.23
C LYS A 27 13.44 3.98 0.82
N LEU A 28 13.04 3.30 1.89
CA LEU A 28 12.28 3.90 2.99
C LEU A 28 13.06 5.06 3.63
N LEU A 29 14.34 4.85 3.96
CA LEU A 29 15.21 5.88 4.52
C LEU A 29 15.40 7.07 3.57
N SER A 30 15.48 6.83 2.26
CA SER A 30 15.55 7.91 1.26
C SER A 30 14.29 8.77 1.23
N GLU A 31 13.14 8.22 1.63
CA GLU A 31 11.85 8.91 1.66
C GLU A 31 11.55 9.50 3.03
N TRP A 32 12.05 8.88 4.11
CA TRP A 32 11.96 9.32 5.50
C TRP A 32 13.36 9.53 6.11
N PRO A 33 14.07 10.62 5.72
CA PRO A 33 15.44 10.87 6.17
C PRO A 33 15.53 11.31 7.63
N GLU A 34 14.48 11.92 8.17
CA GLU A 34 14.44 12.48 9.53
C GLU A 34 13.33 11.81 10.33
N LEU A 35 13.73 10.99 11.30
CA LEU A 35 12.84 10.20 12.15
C LEU A 35 13.04 10.48 13.65
N ASP A 36 14.01 11.30 14.01
CA ASP A 36 14.35 11.60 15.39
C ASP A 36 13.17 12.27 16.11
N GLY A 37 12.82 11.71 17.28
CA GLY A 37 11.69 12.19 18.09
C GLY A 37 10.30 11.86 17.54
N LEU A 38 10.18 11.22 16.36
CA LEU A 38 8.89 10.82 15.80
C LEU A 38 8.40 9.50 16.38
N ARG A 39 7.08 9.36 16.53
CA ARG A 39 6.44 8.11 16.95
C ARG A 39 6.28 7.21 15.72
N VAL A 40 7.19 6.25 15.56
CA VAL A 40 7.20 5.35 14.41
C VAL A 40 6.57 4.01 14.76
N GLY A 41 5.73 3.47 13.87
CA GLY A 41 5.11 2.16 14.03
C GLY A 41 4.98 1.41 12.71
N GLY A 42 4.62 0.13 12.80
CA GLY A 42 4.42 -0.75 11.66
C GLY A 42 3.13 -1.55 11.75
N PHE A 43 2.50 -1.82 10.61
CA PHE A 43 1.42 -2.80 10.49
C PHE A 43 1.69 -3.83 9.39
N GLY A 44 1.43 -5.11 9.68
CA GLY A 44 1.83 -6.23 8.81
C GLY A 44 3.27 -6.65 9.06
N TYR A 45 3.90 -7.29 8.08
CA TYR A 45 5.26 -7.79 8.21
C TYR A 45 6.30 -6.71 7.89
N THR A 46 6.47 -5.75 8.82
CA THR A 46 7.31 -4.55 8.64
C THR A 46 8.72 -4.67 9.20
N LEU A 47 9.10 -5.80 9.80
CA LEU A 47 10.43 -6.01 10.37
C LEU A 47 11.55 -5.73 9.35
N PRO A 48 11.45 -6.15 8.07
CA PRO A 48 12.48 -5.85 7.07
C PRO A 48 12.66 -4.35 6.82
N LEU A 49 11.64 -3.54 7.06
CA LEU A 49 11.68 -2.09 6.87
C LEU A 49 12.25 -1.37 8.09
N LEU A 50 11.85 -1.80 9.28
CA LEU A 50 12.08 -1.05 10.52
C LEU A 50 13.33 -1.50 11.29
N SER A 51 13.89 -2.68 10.99
CA SER A 51 15.07 -3.20 11.71
C SER A 51 16.29 -2.29 11.61
N GLY A 52 16.52 -1.67 10.45
CA GLY A 52 17.63 -0.72 10.27
C GLY A 52 17.44 0.62 11.01
N LEU A 53 16.23 0.91 11.49
CA LEU A 53 15.89 2.18 12.16
C LEU A 53 16.06 2.11 13.68
N LEU A 54 16.02 0.91 14.27
CA LEU A 54 16.12 0.69 15.71
C LEU A 54 17.28 1.42 16.41
N PRO A 55 18.49 1.57 15.81
CA PRO A 55 19.59 2.27 16.48
C PRO A 55 19.32 3.77 16.74
N ASN A 56 18.51 4.41 15.89
CA ASN A 56 18.32 5.87 15.90
C ASN A 56 16.86 6.27 16.15
N THR A 57 15.92 5.33 16.09
CA THR A 57 14.49 5.62 16.11
C THR A 57 13.75 4.69 17.07
N ASP A 58 12.97 5.26 17.98
CA ASP A 58 12.13 4.47 18.88
C ASP A 58 10.86 3.99 18.17
N ILE A 59 10.91 2.75 17.70
CA ILE A 59 9.75 2.06 17.12
C ILE A 59 8.77 1.69 18.23
N LYS A 60 7.58 2.27 18.21
CA LYS A 60 6.56 2.10 19.25
C LYS A 60 5.91 0.72 19.23
N ALA A 61 5.55 0.24 18.04
CA ALA A 61 4.94 -1.08 17.87
C ALA A 61 5.06 -1.57 16.42
N CYS A 62 5.21 -2.88 16.25
CA CYS A 62 5.03 -3.59 14.99
C CYS A 62 3.84 -4.55 15.15
N ILE A 63 2.68 -4.17 14.62
CA ILE A 63 1.44 -4.92 14.80
C ILE A 63 1.20 -5.81 13.59
N MET A 64 1.04 -7.11 13.81
CA MET A 64 0.73 -8.06 12.74
C MET A 64 -0.75 -8.47 12.79
N PRO A 65 -1.40 -8.71 11.64
CA PRO A 65 -2.75 -9.24 11.58
C PRO A 65 -2.86 -10.57 12.32
N ALA A 66 -3.90 -10.74 13.14
CA ALA A 66 -4.14 -11.99 13.86
C ALA A 66 -4.06 -13.26 12.99
N PRO A 67 -4.59 -13.30 11.75
CA PRO A 67 -4.49 -14.48 10.89
C PRO A 67 -3.09 -14.73 10.31
N MET A 68 -2.20 -13.72 10.29
CA MET A 68 -0.80 -13.88 9.84
C MET A 68 0.04 -14.58 10.92
N GLY A 69 -0.23 -14.31 12.20
CA GLY A 69 0.65 -14.67 13.31
C GLY A 69 1.67 -13.57 13.63
N VAL A 70 2.48 -13.78 14.67
CA VAL A 70 3.48 -12.80 15.12
C VAL A 70 4.83 -13.45 15.38
N THR A 71 5.89 -12.72 15.04
CA THR A 71 7.26 -13.03 15.44
C THR A 71 7.72 -12.00 16.46
N ALA A 72 8.25 -12.48 17.59
CA ALA A 72 8.84 -11.61 18.61
C ALA A 72 9.98 -10.78 18.01
N TRP A 73 9.98 -9.48 18.25
CA TRP A 73 10.95 -8.55 17.66
C TRP A 73 11.05 -7.25 18.46
N PRO A 74 12.24 -6.62 18.58
CA PRO A 74 13.55 -7.08 18.09
C PRO A 74 14.11 -8.27 18.87
N GLN A 75 15.11 -8.96 18.30
CA GLN A 75 15.79 -10.09 18.97
C GLN A 75 16.60 -9.60 20.19
N ASP A 76 17.26 -8.46 20.07
CA ASP A 76 18.20 -7.94 21.07
C ASP A 76 17.57 -6.86 22.00
N GLY A 77 16.27 -6.95 22.28
CA GLY A 77 15.60 -5.92 23.08
C GLY A 77 14.23 -6.31 23.59
N PRO A 78 13.53 -5.37 24.27
CA PRO A 78 12.16 -5.60 24.70
C PRO A 78 11.25 -5.79 23.49
N ASN A 79 10.36 -6.78 23.57
CA ASN A 79 9.44 -7.07 22.48
C ASN A 79 8.57 -5.85 22.14
N LYS A 80 8.56 -5.48 20.87
CA LYS A 80 7.77 -4.42 20.25
C LYS A 80 6.74 -4.97 19.26
N ALA A 81 6.67 -6.30 19.08
CA ALA A 81 5.70 -6.95 18.19
C ALA A 81 4.41 -7.35 18.92
N ALA A 82 3.26 -7.19 18.26
CA ALA A 82 1.95 -7.56 18.79
C ALA A 82 1.00 -8.08 17.70
N LEU A 83 -0.08 -8.74 18.11
CA LEU A 83 -1.19 -9.14 17.23
C LEU A 83 -2.41 -8.25 17.42
N ALA A 84 -3.08 -7.94 16.31
CA ALA A 84 -4.37 -7.26 16.33
C ALA A 84 -5.22 -7.62 15.11
N GLU A 85 -6.51 -7.28 15.20
CA GLU A 85 -7.39 -7.23 14.03
C GLU A 85 -7.07 -5.97 13.21
N GLU A 86 -7.01 -6.09 11.88
CA GLU A 86 -6.67 -4.97 10.99
C GLU A 86 -7.61 -3.77 11.12
N THR A 87 -8.86 -3.98 11.53
CA THR A 87 -9.86 -2.90 11.69
C THR A 87 -10.00 -2.39 13.11
N ALA A 88 -9.21 -2.89 14.06
CA ALA A 88 -9.27 -2.51 15.47
C ALA A 88 -7.86 -2.56 16.10
N LEU A 89 -7.00 -1.62 15.70
CA LEU A 89 -5.65 -1.51 16.22
C LEU A 89 -5.68 -1.10 17.70
N PRO A 90 -4.90 -1.77 18.57
CA PRO A 90 -4.81 -1.46 20.00
C PRO A 90 -3.91 -0.23 20.25
N LEU A 91 -4.10 0.83 19.47
CA LEU A 91 -3.38 2.08 19.56
C LEU A 91 -4.37 3.24 19.72
N PRO A 92 -4.03 4.28 20.49
CA PRO A 92 -4.84 5.50 20.55
C PRO A 92 -4.91 6.20 19.20
N ASP A 93 -5.93 7.02 19.03
CA ASP A 93 -6.03 7.96 17.92
C ASP A 93 -4.78 8.85 17.89
N GLU A 94 -4.28 9.14 16.68
CA GLU A 94 -3.18 10.08 16.45
C GLU A 94 -1.88 9.79 17.21
N SER A 95 -1.64 8.50 17.47
CA SER A 95 -0.51 8.01 18.25
C SER A 95 0.79 7.83 17.44
N LEU A 96 0.72 7.84 16.10
CA LEU A 96 1.88 7.58 15.23
C LEU A 96 2.11 8.70 14.21
N ASP A 97 3.36 9.16 14.09
CA ASP A 97 3.78 10.17 13.11
C ASP A 97 4.28 9.54 11.81
N ARG A 98 4.76 8.30 11.88
CA ARG A 98 5.19 7.48 10.74
C ARG A 98 4.67 6.06 10.90
N LEU A 99 3.91 5.59 9.93
CA LEU A 99 3.32 4.25 9.95
C LEU A 99 3.72 3.49 8.69
N ALA A 100 4.62 2.52 8.82
CA ALA A 100 4.97 1.62 7.73
C ALA A 100 3.96 0.47 7.64
N VAL A 101 3.62 0.05 6.43
CA VAL A 101 2.69 -1.04 6.17
C VAL A 101 3.23 -1.92 5.06
N CYS A 102 3.35 -3.22 5.32
CA CYS A 102 3.93 -4.19 4.39
C CYS A 102 3.24 -5.54 4.55
N HIS A 103 3.00 -6.27 3.45
CA HIS A 103 2.32 -7.57 3.45
C HIS A 103 0.97 -7.53 4.18
N ALA A 104 0.17 -6.49 3.92
CA ALA A 104 -1.07 -6.24 4.64
C ALA A 104 -2.24 -5.87 3.73
N LEU A 105 -2.15 -4.73 3.02
CA LEU A 105 -3.26 -4.18 2.22
C LEU A 105 -3.74 -5.15 1.12
N GLU A 106 -2.86 -6.01 0.63
CA GLU A 106 -3.14 -7.07 -0.34
C GLU A 106 -3.93 -8.25 0.22
N HIS A 107 -4.00 -8.41 1.55
CA HIS A 107 -4.63 -9.56 2.20
C HIS A 107 -5.92 -9.21 2.97
N VAL A 108 -6.11 -7.93 3.34
CA VAL A 108 -7.29 -7.48 4.09
C VAL A 108 -8.59 -7.70 3.32
N GLU A 109 -9.62 -8.13 4.04
CA GLU A 109 -10.96 -8.34 3.47
C GLU A 109 -11.65 -7.01 3.17
N SER A 110 -11.50 -6.03 4.06
CA SER A 110 -12.11 -4.70 3.96
C SER A 110 -11.05 -3.58 3.86
N PRO A 111 -10.42 -3.36 2.68
CA PRO A 111 -9.36 -2.37 2.51
C PRO A 111 -9.74 -0.95 2.97
N LYS A 112 -11.00 -0.54 2.74
CA LYS A 112 -11.48 0.78 3.19
C LYS A 112 -11.50 0.88 4.71
N LYS A 113 -12.03 -0.12 5.43
CA LYS A 113 -12.06 -0.12 6.90
C LYS A 113 -10.65 -0.15 7.48
N PHE A 114 -9.78 -0.99 6.92
CA PHE A 114 -8.37 -1.05 7.30
C PHE A 114 -7.68 0.31 7.14
N LEU A 115 -7.81 0.96 5.98
CA LEU A 115 -7.24 2.30 5.78
C LEU A 115 -7.85 3.35 6.71
N ARG A 116 -9.15 3.27 7.03
CA ARG A 116 -9.75 4.17 8.05
C ARG A 116 -9.12 3.97 9.43
N GLU A 117 -8.75 2.75 9.77
CA GLU A 117 -8.08 2.46 11.03
C GLU A 117 -6.62 2.96 11.05
N LEU A 118 -5.89 2.80 9.94
CA LEU A 118 -4.58 3.46 9.78
C LEU A 118 -4.70 4.99 9.87
N TRP A 119 -5.75 5.56 9.28
CA TRP A 119 -6.04 6.99 9.36
C TRP A 119 -6.30 7.42 10.81
N ARG A 120 -7.01 6.62 11.61
CA ARG A 120 -7.30 6.92 13.01
C ARG A 120 -6.03 7.02 13.85
N VAL A 121 -5.13 6.04 13.75
CA VAL A 121 -3.91 5.97 14.58
C VAL A 121 -2.80 6.90 14.10
N THR A 122 -2.80 7.31 12.84
CA THR A 122 -1.82 8.26 12.30
C THR A 122 -2.14 9.66 12.82
N SER A 123 -1.14 10.49 13.15
CA SER A 123 -1.32 11.88 13.56
C SER A 123 -1.79 12.77 12.40
N GLU A 124 -2.29 13.98 12.70
CA GLU A 124 -2.74 14.93 11.66
C GLU A 124 -1.68 15.17 10.58
N GLU A 125 -0.44 15.43 11.00
CA GLU A 125 0.72 15.61 10.13
C GLU A 125 1.49 14.32 9.84
N GLY A 126 0.95 13.19 10.27
CA GLY A 126 1.57 11.89 10.09
C GLY A 126 1.64 11.45 8.63
N ARG A 127 2.50 10.47 8.37
CA ARG A 127 2.66 9.83 7.05
C ARG A 127 2.54 8.33 7.18
N VAL A 128 1.85 7.72 6.22
CA VAL A 128 1.74 6.27 6.06
C VAL A 128 2.56 5.86 4.85
N MET A 129 3.44 4.87 5.00
CA MET A 129 4.17 4.25 3.90
C MET A 129 3.58 2.87 3.62
N LEU A 130 2.99 2.69 2.45
CA LEU A 130 2.38 1.43 2.02
C LEU A 130 3.27 0.73 0.99
N LEU A 131 3.67 -0.50 1.28
CA LEU A 131 4.31 -1.38 0.31
C LEU A 131 3.26 -2.37 -0.22
N VAL A 132 3.03 -2.33 -1.52
CA VAL A 132 1.92 -3.08 -2.15
C VAL A 132 2.39 -3.73 -3.45
N PRO A 133 2.17 -5.05 -3.66
CA PRO A 133 2.52 -5.70 -4.91
C PRO A 133 1.88 -5.04 -6.14
N ASN A 134 2.69 -4.81 -7.17
CA ASN A 134 2.23 -4.25 -8.43
C ASN A 134 1.60 -5.34 -9.30
N ARG A 135 0.32 -5.22 -9.65
CA ARG A 135 -0.40 -6.23 -10.46
C ARG A 135 0.27 -6.57 -11.79
N ARG A 136 1.01 -5.64 -12.37
CA ARG A 136 1.67 -5.84 -13.67
C ARG A 136 3.09 -6.42 -13.55
N SER A 137 3.57 -6.73 -12.35
CA SER A 137 4.95 -7.18 -12.16
C SER A 137 5.08 -8.70 -12.14
N PHE A 138 6.28 -9.19 -12.49
CA PHE A 138 6.60 -10.62 -12.39
C PHE A 138 6.71 -11.11 -10.94
N TRP A 139 6.92 -10.21 -9.99
CA TRP A 139 6.86 -10.51 -8.56
C TRP A 139 5.46 -10.90 -8.13
N ALA A 140 4.44 -10.19 -8.63
CA ALA A 140 3.04 -10.52 -8.38
C ALA A 140 2.56 -11.81 -9.09
N LEU A 141 3.37 -12.36 -9.99
CA LEU A 141 3.10 -13.63 -10.69
C LEU A 141 3.85 -14.83 -10.08
N SER A 142 4.66 -14.60 -9.04
CA SER A 142 5.51 -15.63 -8.46
C SER A 142 5.06 -16.00 -7.05
N ASP A 143 4.42 -17.16 -6.92
CA ASP A 143 4.01 -17.76 -5.64
C ASP A 143 5.21 -18.17 -4.75
N LYS A 144 6.44 -18.09 -5.27
CA LYS A 144 7.68 -18.32 -4.50
C LYS A 144 8.07 -17.15 -3.61
N THR A 145 7.39 -16.02 -3.73
CA THR A 145 7.71 -14.80 -2.96
C THR A 145 6.45 -14.32 -2.25
N PRO A 146 6.57 -13.68 -1.07
CA PRO A 146 5.40 -13.16 -0.37
C PRO A 146 4.65 -12.10 -1.20
N PHE A 147 5.33 -11.43 -2.14
CA PHE A 147 4.73 -10.45 -3.05
C PHE A 147 3.83 -11.05 -4.13
N GLY A 148 3.85 -12.37 -4.34
CA GLY A 148 2.92 -13.07 -5.23
C GLY A 148 1.58 -13.36 -4.56
N HIS A 149 1.50 -13.26 -3.24
CA HIS A 149 0.30 -13.61 -2.49
C HIS A 149 -0.67 -12.42 -2.34
N GLY A 150 -1.96 -12.74 -2.22
CA GLY A 150 -3.01 -11.74 -2.01
C GLY A 150 -3.44 -11.04 -3.30
N ARG A 151 -4.07 -9.87 -3.15
CA ARG A 151 -4.61 -9.08 -4.25
C ARG A 151 -3.62 -7.97 -4.63
N PRO A 152 -2.93 -8.06 -5.77
CA PRO A 152 -2.03 -7.00 -6.19
C PRO A 152 -2.83 -5.79 -6.72
N PHE A 153 -2.22 -4.61 -6.68
CA PHE A 153 -2.86 -3.35 -7.05
C PHE A 153 -2.24 -2.71 -8.30
N SER A 154 -3.07 -2.02 -9.09
CA SER A 154 -2.57 -1.05 -10.05
C SER A 154 -2.45 0.33 -9.39
N ARG A 155 -1.61 1.20 -9.94
CA ARG A 155 -1.45 2.59 -9.48
C ARG A 155 -2.79 3.32 -9.31
N GLY A 156 -3.66 3.22 -10.31
CA GLY A 156 -4.96 3.90 -10.30
C GLY A 156 -5.91 3.36 -9.23
N GLN A 157 -5.91 2.04 -9.01
CA GLN A 157 -6.74 1.42 -7.98
C GLN A 157 -6.27 1.81 -6.57
N LEU A 158 -4.96 1.82 -6.35
CA LEU A 158 -4.38 2.23 -5.06
C LEU A 158 -4.65 3.71 -4.76
N ALA A 159 -4.45 4.60 -5.75
CA ALA A 159 -4.72 6.02 -5.60
C ALA A 159 -6.22 6.32 -5.34
N ALA A 160 -7.13 5.61 -6.02
CA ALA A 160 -8.56 5.74 -5.79
C ALA A 160 -8.95 5.25 -4.38
N LEU A 161 -8.44 4.09 -3.97
CA LEU A 161 -8.70 3.52 -2.65
C LEU A 161 -8.22 4.42 -1.50
N LEU A 162 -7.02 5.00 -1.63
CA LEU A 162 -6.48 5.94 -0.64
C LEU A 162 -7.33 7.21 -0.57
N ARG A 163 -7.69 7.79 -1.71
CA ARG A 163 -8.55 8.97 -1.78
C ARG A 163 -9.91 8.74 -1.13
N ASP A 164 -10.55 7.61 -1.44
CA ASP A 164 -11.83 7.19 -0.86
C ASP A 164 -11.75 6.98 0.67
N SER A 165 -10.54 6.81 1.21
CA SER A 165 -10.27 6.56 2.62
C SER A 165 -9.72 7.79 3.36
N LEU A 166 -9.85 8.98 2.77
CA LEU A 166 -9.37 10.27 3.29
C LEU A 166 -7.84 10.39 3.39
N PHE A 167 -7.12 9.72 2.49
CA PHE A 167 -5.70 9.94 2.27
C PHE A 167 -5.43 10.73 0.98
N GLU A 168 -4.34 11.47 0.98
CA GLU A 168 -3.72 12.07 -0.19
C GLU A 168 -2.37 11.40 -0.42
N VAL A 169 -2.11 10.93 -1.64
CA VAL A 169 -0.80 10.38 -2.02
C VAL A 169 0.19 11.52 -2.19
N THR A 170 1.23 11.56 -1.36
CA THR A 170 2.30 12.55 -1.42
C THR A 170 3.45 12.08 -2.30
N ARG A 171 3.73 10.78 -2.28
CA ARG A 171 4.80 10.17 -3.09
C ARG A 171 4.38 8.80 -3.57
N LEU A 172 4.75 8.50 -4.81
CA LEU A 172 4.63 7.18 -5.39
C LEU A 172 5.96 6.81 -6.02
N SER A 173 6.59 5.78 -5.47
CA SER A 173 7.80 5.19 -6.01
C SER A 173 7.62 3.67 -6.13
N GLY A 174 8.64 3.00 -6.64
CA GLY A 174 8.62 1.55 -6.78
C GLY A 174 9.98 0.95 -6.51
N VAL A 175 9.97 -0.32 -6.10
CA VAL A 175 11.16 -1.15 -5.86
C VAL A 175 11.06 -2.45 -6.66
N PHE A 176 12.19 -3.16 -6.77
CA PHE A 176 12.33 -4.43 -7.50
C PHE A 176 12.03 -4.33 -9.00
N TYR A 177 12.85 -3.58 -9.74
CA TYR A 177 12.79 -3.48 -11.20
C TYR A 177 13.48 -4.66 -11.92
N SER A 178 13.53 -5.83 -11.27
CA SER A 178 14.19 -7.04 -11.73
C SER A 178 13.24 -8.24 -11.65
N TRP A 179 13.67 -9.42 -12.10
CA TRP A 179 12.90 -10.65 -11.97
C TRP A 179 13.11 -11.28 -10.57
N PRO A 180 12.09 -11.94 -9.96
CA PRO A 180 12.18 -12.60 -8.64
C PRO A 180 13.15 -13.81 -8.55
N GLY A 181 13.98 -14.04 -9.56
CA GLY A 181 14.89 -15.18 -9.67
C GLY A 181 16.18 -14.88 -10.45
N THR A 182 16.44 -13.62 -10.78
CA THR A 182 17.78 -13.23 -11.26
C THR A 182 18.76 -13.26 -10.09
N SER A 183 20.01 -13.66 -10.35
CA SER A 183 21.03 -13.86 -9.33
C SER A 183 21.22 -12.63 -8.42
N THR A 184 21.74 -12.91 -7.22
CA THR A 184 21.93 -12.04 -6.04
C THR A 184 22.61 -10.68 -6.27
N LEU A 185 23.11 -10.41 -7.48
CA LEU A 185 23.75 -9.17 -7.89
C LEU A 185 22.80 -8.16 -8.52
N SER A 186 21.53 -8.51 -8.78
CA SER A 186 20.64 -7.73 -9.67
C SER A 186 19.50 -6.99 -8.96
N VAL A 187 19.18 -7.30 -7.71
CA VAL A 187 18.08 -6.65 -6.96
C VAL A 187 18.41 -5.20 -6.60
N GLY A 188 19.70 -4.89 -6.37
CA GLY A 188 20.23 -3.52 -6.20
C GLY A 188 20.85 -2.90 -7.46
N MET A 189 21.03 -3.68 -8.54
CA MET A 189 21.81 -3.27 -9.71
C MET A 189 20.96 -3.32 -10.99
N SER A 190 20.24 -2.25 -11.28
CA SER A 190 19.53 -2.02 -12.55
C SER A 190 20.45 -1.94 -13.80
N ARG A 191 21.75 -2.25 -13.66
CA ARG A 191 22.78 -2.04 -14.69
C ARG A 191 23.12 -3.27 -15.54
N ILE A 192 22.74 -4.48 -15.14
CA ILE A 192 23.02 -5.72 -15.90
C ILE A 192 21.71 -6.26 -16.49
N ILE A 193 21.00 -5.40 -17.22
CA ILE A 193 19.87 -5.79 -18.05
C ILE A 193 20.30 -5.62 -19.50
N ASP A 194 20.18 -6.68 -20.28
CA ASP A 194 20.37 -6.70 -21.74
C ASP A 194 19.73 -5.43 -22.36
N PRO A 195 20.43 -4.67 -23.24
CA PRO A 195 19.93 -3.42 -23.83
C PRO A 195 18.47 -3.46 -24.31
N TRP A 196 17.96 -4.61 -24.76
CA TRP A 196 16.57 -4.80 -25.18
C TRP A 196 15.54 -4.81 -24.03
N GLY A 197 15.94 -5.25 -22.83
CA GLY A 197 15.06 -5.29 -21.66
C GLY A 197 15.02 -3.97 -20.90
N ARG A 198 16.13 -3.23 -20.88
CA ARG A 198 16.39 -2.08 -19.97
C ARG A 198 15.30 -1.00 -19.97
N ASN A 199 14.54 -0.86 -21.07
CA ASN A 199 13.45 0.11 -21.20
C ASN A 199 12.08 -0.41 -20.67
N ILE A 200 11.85 -1.73 -20.69
CA ILE A 200 10.60 -2.36 -20.22
C ILE A 200 10.60 -2.46 -18.69
N TRP A 201 11.72 -2.87 -18.10
CA TRP A 201 11.84 -3.05 -16.64
C TRP A 201 11.85 -1.73 -15.87
N ARG A 202 12.28 -0.62 -16.47
CA ARG A 202 12.41 0.69 -15.80
C ARG A 202 11.09 1.30 -15.33
N ASN A 203 9.96 0.89 -15.91
CA ASN A 203 8.64 1.46 -15.61
C ASN A 203 7.69 0.48 -14.91
N MET A 204 8.17 -0.72 -14.56
CA MET A 204 7.34 -1.79 -13.98
C MET A 204 7.97 -2.29 -12.67
N PRO A 205 7.81 -1.55 -11.56
CA PRO A 205 8.32 -2.00 -10.28
C PRO A 205 7.63 -3.28 -9.83
N GLY A 206 8.34 -4.16 -9.13
CA GLY A 206 7.77 -5.33 -8.46
C GLY A 206 6.71 -4.94 -7.44
N VAL A 207 7.03 -3.93 -6.63
CA VAL A 207 6.23 -3.44 -5.50
C VAL A 207 6.16 -1.91 -5.55
N TRP A 208 4.97 -1.37 -5.34
CA TRP A 208 4.77 0.06 -5.14
C TRP A 208 5.11 0.43 -3.70
N MET A 209 5.84 1.53 -3.52
CA MET A 209 6.07 2.17 -2.22
C MET A 209 5.36 3.53 -2.27
N VAL A 210 4.31 3.67 -1.46
CA VAL A 210 3.38 4.80 -1.54
C VAL A 210 3.35 5.52 -0.21
N GLU A 211 3.81 6.76 -0.22
CA GLU A 211 3.61 7.65 0.91
C GLU A 211 2.26 8.37 0.75
N ALA A 212 1.50 8.37 1.83
CA ALA A 212 0.25 9.10 1.92
C ALA A 212 0.13 9.86 3.25
N ARG A 213 -0.59 10.97 3.22
CA ARG A 213 -0.95 11.77 4.41
C ARG A 213 -2.45 11.88 4.57
N LYS A 214 -2.92 12.24 5.76
CA LYS A 214 -4.34 12.57 5.95
C LYS A 214 -4.72 13.71 5.02
N ARG A 215 -5.84 13.56 4.32
CA ARG A 215 -6.42 14.63 3.52
C ARG A 215 -7.28 15.49 4.44
N VAL A 216 -6.79 16.68 4.80
CA VAL A 216 -7.63 17.71 5.41
C VAL A 216 -8.65 18.10 4.34
N SER A 217 -9.94 17.93 4.62
CA SER A 217 -10.96 18.41 3.70
C SER A 217 -10.87 19.92 3.67
N ALA A 218 -10.39 20.47 2.56
CA ALA A 218 -10.65 21.87 2.25
C ALA A 218 -12.17 22.07 2.26
N PRO A 219 -12.70 23.17 2.83
CA PRO A 219 -14.12 23.48 2.71
C PRO A 219 -14.50 23.46 1.23
N LEU A 220 -15.63 22.84 0.92
CA LEU A 220 -16.19 22.63 -0.43
C LEU A 220 -16.29 23.97 -1.18
N THR A 221 -15.19 24.41 -1.79
CA THR A 221 -15.11 25.64 -2.59
C THR A 221 -14.61 25.24 -3.97
N ASP A 222 -15.29 24.27 -4.58
CA ASP A 222 -15.37 24.08 -6.03
C ASP A 222 -16.10 22.77 -6.28
N ALA A 223 -17.42 22.79 -6.08
CA ALA A 223 -18.27 21.86 -6.79
C ALA A 223 -18.21 22.26 -8.27
N GLN A 224 -17.28 21.65 -9.04
CA GLN A 224 -17.36 21.76 -10.49
C GLN A 224 -18.75 21.31 -10.93
N PRO A 225 -19.45 22.10 -11.77
CA PRO A 225 -20.79 21.74 -12.21
C PRO A 225 -20.71 20.43 -12.99
N VAL A 226 -21.25 19.36 -12.39
CA VAL A 226 -21.47 18.10 -13.09
C VAL A 226 -22.38 18.40 -14.27
N LYS A 227 -21.87 18.32 -15.50
CA LYS A 227 -22.69 18.39 -16.72
C LYS A 227 -23.68 17.24 -16.68
N ARG A 228 -24.89 17.49 -16.18
CA ARG A 228 -26.03 16.59 -16.33
C ARG A 228 -26.29 16.43 -17.81
N ARG A 229 -26.01 15.26 -18.37
CA ARG A 229 -26.52 14.88 -19.68
C ARG A 229 -28.03 14.73 -19.55
N ALA A 230 -28.78 15.68 -20.08
CA ALA A 230 -30.22 15.56 -20.23
C ALA A 230 -30.51 14.52 -21.32
N TYR A 231 -31.23 13.46 -20.97
CA TYR A 231 -31.87 12.60 -21.97
C TYR A 231 -33.22 13.21 -22.30
N ALA A 232 -33.43 13.55 -23.57
CA ALA A 232 -34.75 13.95 -24.06
C ALA A 232 -35.66 12.72 -24.07
N PRO A 233 -36.90 12.82 -23.56
CA PRO A 233 -37.86 11.72 -23.70
C PRO A 233 -38.18 11.52 -25.17
N ALA A 234 -38.07 10.27 -25.63
CA ALA A 234 -38.47 9.87 -26.97
C ALA A 234 -39.96 10.19 -27.18
N GLY A 235 -40.26 10.86 -28.29
CA GLY A 235 -41.56 11.47 -28.57
C GLY A 235 -42.74 10.52 -28.40
N LEU A 236 -43.72 10.97 -27.62
CA LEU A 236 -45.09 10.45 -27.66
C LEU A 236 -45.70 10.87 -29.00
N SER A 237 -45.82 9.89 -29.91
CA SER A 237 -46.56 10.05 -31.16
C SER A 237 -48.00 10.44 -30.84
N SER A 238 -48.43 11.59 -31.35
CA SER A 238 -49.79 12.10 -31.27
C SER A 238 -50.79 11.10 -31.85
N ILE A 239 -51.70 10.61 -31.01
CA ILE A 239 -52.84 9.80 -31.41
C ILE A 239 -53.77 10.70 -32.24
N HIS A 240 -53.91 10.42 -33.53
CA HIS A 240 -54.93 11.04 -34.39
C HIS A 240 -56.32 10.63 -33.90
N SER A 241 -57.10 11.57 -33.37
CA SER A 241 -58.55 11.41 -33.22
C SER A 241 -59.22 11.81 -34.53
N SER A 242 -59.60 10.83 -35.34
CA SER A 242 -60.58 11.02 -36.41
C SER A 242 -61.98 11.14 -35.78
N SER A 243 -62.70 12.20 -36.14
CA SER A 243 -64.15 12.30 -35.94
C SER A 243 -64.81 12.78 -37.25
N PRO A 244 -66.07 12.40 -37.49
CA PRO A 244 -66.64 12.26 -38.83
C PRO A 244 -67.27 13.56 -39.33
N SER A 245 -67.17 13.81 -40.64
CA SER A 245 -67.89 14.88 -41.32
C SER A 245 -69.32 14.46 -41.63
N SER A 246 -70.27 15.17 -41.03
CA SER A 246 -71.66 15.27 -41.46
C SER A 246 -71.79 16.36 -42.53
N SER A 247 -72.23 16.01 -43.74
CA SER A 247 -73.18 16.71 -44.64
C SER A 247 -73.13 16.09 -46.03
#